data_AF-A0A923IMU0-F1
#
_entry.id   AF-A0A923IMU0-F1
#
_cell.length_a   1.000
_cell.length_b   1.000
_cell.length_c   1.000
_cell.angle_alpha   90.00
_cell.angle_beta   90.00
_cell.angle_gamma   90.00
#
_symmetry.space_group_name_H-M   'P 1'
#
loop_
_entity.id
_entity.type
_entity.pdbx_description
1 polymer ?
#
loop_
_entity_poly.entity_id
_entity_poly.type
_entity_poly.pdbx_seq_one_letter_code
_entity_poly.pdbx_strand_id
1 'polypeptide(L)'
;MALKKVQNTTLTGIVIPADWNDDQEVITAALATADEKEYQIGGNRKGKELLAFLQRQLEVTGTLSKDDKGRPVITVRRYIVK
;
A
#
# COMPACT_ATOMS: atom_id res chain seq x y z
N MET A 1 5.94 -20.75 -16.10
CA MET A 1 5.91 -19.27 -15.98
C MET A 1 4.54 -18.89 -15.44
N ALA A 2 4.41 -18.65 -14.13
CA ALA A 2 3.12 -18.30 -13.54
C ALA A 2 2.73 -16.90 -14.00
N LEU A 3 1.60 -16.78 -14.71
CA LEU A 3 0.93 -15.52 -15.00
C LEU A 3 0.77 -14.78 -13.67
N LYS A 4 1.60 -13.75 -13.45
CA LYS A 4 1.46 -12.83 -12.33
C LYS A 4 0.12 -12.13 -12.59
N LYS A 5 -0.98 -12.66 -12.02
CA LYS A 5 -2.32 -12.08 -12.17
C LYS A 5 -2.25 -10.69 -11.57
N VAL A 6 -2.10 -9.70 -12.44
CA VAL A 6 -2.21 -8.28 -12.12
C VAL A 6 -3.69 -8.03 -11.87
N GLN A 7 -4.16 -8.34 -10.66
CA GLN A 7 -5.56 -8.12 -10.28
C GLN A 7 -5.70 -6.67 -9.87
N ASN A 8 -6.47 -5.91 -10.66
CA ASN A 8 -6.95 -4.60 -10.27
C ASN A 8 -7.94 -4.81 -9.11
N THR A 9 -7.54 -4.40 -7.93
CA THR A 9 -8.34 -4.53 -6.71
C THR A 9 -8.44 -3.16 -6.05
N THR A 10 -9.65 -2.85 -5.60
CA THR A 10 -9.90 -1.73 -4.70
C THR A 10 -9.90 -2.28 -3.28
N LEU A 11 -9.02 -1.73 -2.44
CA LEU A 11 -8.90 -2.06 -1.03
C LEU A 11 -9.24 -0.81 -0.22
N THR A 12 -10.11 -0.97 0.77
CA THR A 12 -10.38 0.07 1.75
C THR A 12 -9.66 -0.29 3.03
N GLY A 13 -8.88 0.64 3.55
CA GLY A 13 -8.04 0.40 4.72
C GLY A 13 -7.52 1.67 5.33
N ILE A 14 -6.76 1.52 6.40
CA ILE A 14 -6.07 2.60 7.07
C ILE A 14 -4.62 2.57 6.59
N VAL A 15 -4.10 3.72 6.18
CA VAL A 15 -2.67 3.82 5.86
C VAL A 15 -1.89 3.91 7.16
N ILE A 16 -1.02 2.94 7.38
CA ILE A 16 -0.12 2.89 8.53
C ILE A 16 1.32 3.04 8.06
N PRO A 17 2.19 3.64 8.88
CA PRO A 17 3.61 3.61 8.61
C PRO A 17 4.13 2.17 8.66
N ALA A 18 4.91 1.78 7.66
CA ALA A 18 5.55 0.47 7.61
C ALA A 18 7.03 0.55 7.99
N ASP A 19 7.68 1.66 7.63
CA ASP A 19 9.11 1.84 7.82
C ASP A 19 9.42 3.32 8.08
N TRP A 20 10.30 3.56 9.04
CA TRP A 20 10.76 4.88 9.48
C TRP A 20 12.27 4.97 9.27
N ASN A 21 12.74 6.12 8.82
CA ASN A 21 14.18 6.39 8.83
C ASN A 21 14.65 6.82 10.24
N ASP A 22 15.96 7.04 10.35
CA ASP A 22 16.61 7.53 11.58
C ASP A 22 16.07 8.91 12.03
N ASP A 23 15.54 9.70 11.10
CA ASP A 23 14.97 11.02 11.32
C ASP A 23 13.49 10.97 11.79
N GLN A 24 12.97 9.78 12.12
CA GLN A 24 11.54 9.53 12.44
C GLN A 24 10.57 9.85 11.30
N GLU A 25 11.06 10.08 10.09
CA GLU A 25 10.23 10.26 8.91
C GLU A 25 9.84 8.90 8.33
N VAL A 26 8.55 8.77 7.99
CA VAL A 26 8.02 7.54 7.41
C VAL A 26 8.50 7.44 5.97
N ILE A 27 9.36 6.46 5.68
CA ILE A 27 9.89 6.22 4.34
C ILE A 27 9.03 5.25 3.54
N THR A 28 8.25 4.41 4.23
CA THR A 28 7.37 3.42 3.60
C THR A 28 6.03 3.34 4.33
N ALA A 29 4.94 3.26 3.57
CA ALA A 29 3.59 3.03 4.08
C ALA A 29 3.11 1.60 3.80
N ALA A 30 2.24 1.10 4.67
CA ALA A 30 1.44 -0.08 4.44
C ALA A 30 -0.05 0.28 4.52
N LEU A 31 -0.87 -0.46 3.77
CA LEU A 31 -2.31 -0.38 3.86
C LEU A 31 -2.80 -1.54 4.72
N ALA A 32 -3.32 -1.21 5.90
CA ALA A 32 -4.01 -2.16 6.77
C ALA A 32 -5.48 -2.23 6.38
N THR A 33 -5.91 -3.36 5.83
CA THR A 33 -7.30 -3.58 5.43
C THR A 33 -8.11 -4.20 6.57
N ALA A 34 -9.44 -4.10 6.50
CA ALA A 34 -10.35 -4.69 7.48
C ALA A 34 -10.27 -6.23 7.57
N ASP A 35 -9.68 -6.89 6.56
CA ASP A 35 -9.44 -8.34 6.51
C ASP A 35 -8.18 -8.76 7.29
N GLU A 36 -7.70 -7.89 8.20
CA GLU A 36 -6.44 -8.04 8.95
C GLU A 36 -5.21 -8.27 8.06
N LYS A 37 -5.32 -7.91 6.78
CA LYS A 37 -4.25 -8.02 5.79
C LYS A 37 -3.55 -6.71 5.61
N GLU A 38 -2.23 -6.77 5.71
CA GLU A 38 -1.33 -5.66 5.46
C GLU A 38 -0.73 -5.78 4.06
N TYR A 39 -0.90 -4.72 3.29
CA TYR A 39 -0.36 -4.64 1.94
C TYR A 39 0.71 -3.57 1.91
N GLN A 40 1.94 -3.96 1.57
CA GLN A 40 3.03 -3.00 1.46
C GLN A 40 2.76 -2.10 0.26
N ILE A 41 2.72 -0.79 0.48
CA ILE A 41 2.52 0.16 -0.59
C ILE A 41 3.83 0.29 -1.35
N GLY A 42 3.82 0.00 -2.65
CA GLY A 42 5.01 0.18 -3.48
C GLY A 42 5.47 1.64 -3.43
N GLY A 43 6.79 1.87 -3.42
CA GLY A 43 7.45 3.19 -3.39
C GLY A 43 7.25 4.04 -4.64
N ASN A 44 6.10 3.92 -5.29
CA ASN A 44 5.69 4.69 -6.44
C ASN A 44 5.27 6.11 -5.99
N ARG A 45 5.17 7.04 -6.93
CA ARG A 45 4.89 8.47 -6.63
C ARG A 45 3.65 8.66 -5.73
N LYS A 46 2.58 7.89 -5.97
CA LYS A 46 1.36 7.91 -5.16
C LYS A 46 1.51 7.29 -3.77
N GLY A 47 2.37 6.28 -3.63
CA GLY A 47 2.70 5.70 -2.32
C GLY A 47 3.34 6.73 -1.39
N LYS A 48 4.17 7.62 -1.95
CA LYS A 48 4.74 8.74 -1.20
C LYS A 48 3.69 9.77 -0.81
N GLU A 49 2.71 10.06 -1.66
CA GLU A 49 1.59 10.96 -1.30
C GLU A 49 0.75 10.38 -0.15
N LEU A 50 0.60 9.06 -0.09
CA LEU A 50 -0.12 8.36 0.98
C LEU A 50 0.55 8.49 2.35
N LEU A 51 1.87 8.76 2.40
CA LEU A 51 2.58 9.08 3.65
C LEU A 51 2.04 10.37 4.30
N ALA A 52 1.50 11.31 3.52
CA ALA A 52 0.84 12.49 4.08
C ALA A 52 -0.54 12.17 4.69
N PHE A 53 -1.09 10.99 4.40
CA PHE A 53 -2.40 10.52 4.87
C PHE A 53 -2.28 9.34 5.84
N LEU A 54 -1.16 9.25 6.58
CA LEU A 54 -0.97 8.26 7.63
C LEU A 54 -2.08 8.36 8.69
N GLN A 55 -2.44 7.19 9.24
CA GLN A 55 -3.53 7.00 10.20
C GLN A 55 -4.91 7.44 9.70
N ARG A 56 -5.08 7.67 8.38
CA ARG A 56 -6.38 7.90 7.78
C ARG A 56 -6.91 6.68 7.06
N GLN A 57 -8.23 6.53 7.12
CA GLN A 57 -8.94 5.58 6.29
C GLN A 57 -9.07 6.13 4.87
N LEU A 58 -8.70 5.31 3.90
CA LEU A 58 -8.77 5.66 2.50
C LEU A 58 -8.96 4.43 1.63
N GLU A 59 -9.56 4.65 0.47
CA GLU A 59 -9.82 3.63 -0.52
C GLU A 59 -8.71 3.65 -1.58
N VAL A 60 -7.92 2.60 -1.64
CA VAL A 60 -6.82 2.44 -2.60
C VAL A 60 -7.27 1.52 -3.73
N THR A 61 -7.29 2.05 -4.95
CA THR A 61 -7.41 1.24 -6.17
C THR A 61 -6.02 1.02 -6.75
N GLY A 62 -5.60 -0.25 -6.80
CA GLY A 62 -4.28 -0.59 -7.26
C GLY A 62 -4.22 -1.98 -7.87
N THR A 63 -3.00 -2.39 -8.15
CA THR A 63 -2.73 -3.75 -8.59
C THR A 63 -1.89 -4.48 -7.55
N LEU A 64 -2.41 -5.62 -7.12
CA LEU A 64 -1.72 -6.50 -6.20
C LEU A 64 -0.69 -7.32 -6.97
N SER A 65 0.55 -7.25 -6.53
CA SER A 65 1.66 -8.05 -7.02
C SER A 65 2.32 -8.73 -5.84
N LYS A 66 2.78 -9.97 -6.03
CA LYS A 66 3.69 -10.58 -5.06
C LYS A 66 5.12 -10.26 -5.43
N ASP A 67 5.92 -9.87 -4.45
CA ASP A 67 7.37 -9.80 -4.63
C ASP A 67 7.98 -11.20 -4.79
N ASP A 68 9.26 -11.30 -5.14
CA ASP A 68 9.98 -12.58 -5.24
C ASP A 68 9.91 -13.38 -3.93
N LYS A 69 9.86 -12.68 -2.79
CA LYS A 69 9.65 -13.27 -1.45
C LYS A 69 8.19 -13.65 -1.13
N GLY A 70 7.26 -13.55 -2.09
CA GLY A 70 5.84 -13.85 -1.88
C GLY A 70 5.07 -12.79 -1.09
N ARG A 71 5.70 -11.67 -0.72
CA ARG A 71 5.07 -10.57 0.02
C ARG A 71 4.05 -9.84 -0.86
N PRO A 72 2.83 -9.57 -0.36
CA PRO A 72 1.81 -8.86 -1.12
C PRO A 72 2.14 -7.36 -1.15
N VAL A 73 2.48 -6.87 -2.34
CA VAL A 73 2.77 -5.47 -2.63
C VAL A 73 1.63 -4.89 -3.45
N ILE A 74 1.06 -3.78 -2.98
CA ILE A 74 0.05 -3.03 -3.74
C ILE A 74 0.68 -1.86 -4.47
N THR A 75 0.52 -1.84 -5.79
CA THR A 75 0.86 -0.67 -6.59
C THR A 75 -0.35 0.23 -6.69
N VAL A 76 -0.32 1.34 -5.95
CA VAL A 76 -1.39 2.33 -5.93
C VAL A 76 -1.49 2.99 -7.31
N ARG A 77 -2.63 2.84 -7.98
CA ARG A 77 -2.96 3.60 -9.21
C ARG A 77 -3.81 4.82 -8.89
N ARG A 78 -4.76 4.66 -7.97
CA ARG A 78 -5.67 5.70 -7.52
C ARG A 78 -5.97 5.49 -6.04
N TYR A 79 -6.22 6.58 -5.34
CA TYR A 79 -6.67 6.54 -3.96
C TYR A 79 -7.74 7.62 -3.76
N ILE A 80 -8.63 7.39 -2.80
CA ILE A 80 -9.69 8.32 -2.39
C ILE A 80 -9.63 8.39 -0.86
N VAL A 81 -9.32 9.59 -0.34
CA VAL A 81 -9.34 9.85 1.09
C VAL A 81 -10.80 10.01 1.53
N LYS A 82 -11.21 9.31 2.58
CA LYS A 82 -12.55 9.44 3.19
C LYS A 82 -12.61 10.57 4.20
#